data_AF-A0A2K9LEI1-F1
#
_entry.id   AF-A0A2K9LEI1-F1
#
_cell.length_a   1.000
_cell.length_b   1.000
_cell.length_c   1.000
_cell.angle_alpha   90.00
_cell.angle_beta   90.00
_cell.angle_gamma   90.00
#
_symmetry.space_group_name_H-M   'P 1'
#
loop_
_entity.id
_entity.type
_entity.pdbx_description
1 polymer ?
#
loop_
_entity_poly.entity_id
_entity_poly.type
_entity_poly.pdbx_seq_one_letter_code
_entity_poly.pdbx_strand_id
1 'polypeptide(L)'
;METTIRTIRSLLAAAFLGGLAATAQAHGDVTPQAVDVSTLKPLGEQWLTENPYRGDKEAIRIGDSAFNQNCARCHGLGAVSGGIAPDLRYLPIDAETDEYFIGRVRHGVTRNGAVYMPPFEGTLSQEAMWAIRAWLDTVHEK
;
A
#
# COMPACT_ATOMS: atom_id res chain seq x y z
N MET A 1 40.08 36.91 -14.35
CA MET A 1 39.13 37.21 -13.25
C MET A 1 37.73 36.71 -13.60
N GLU A 2 37.20 37.04 -14.79
CA GLU A 2 35.86 36.64 -15.22
C GLU A 2 35.66 35.12 -15.37
N THR A 3 36.65 34.41 -15.94
CA THR A 3 36.67 32.94 -16.06
C THR A 3 36.70 32.26 -14.70
N THR A 4 37.52 32.75 -13.77
CA THR A 4 37.62 32.23 -12.40
C THR A 4 36.29 32.38 -11.64
N ILE A 5 35.62 33.52 -11.78
CA ILE A 5 34.31 33.78 -11.16
C ILE A 5 33.22 32.87 -11.74
N ARG A 6 33.25 32.60 -13.06
CA ARG A 6 32.33 31.67 -13.72
C ARG A 6 32.51 30.25 -13.21
N THR A 7 33.75 29.75 -13.12
CA THR A 7 34.04 28.41 -12.62
C THR A 7 33.62 28.24 -11.17
N ILE A 8 33.88 29.23 -10.31
CA ILE A 8 33.44 29.19 -8.90
C ILE A 8 31.92 29.15 -8.77
N ARG A 9 31.18 29.94 -9.56
CA ARG A 9 29.71 29.92 -9.56
C ARG A 9 29.15 28.58 -10.02
N SER A 10 29.73 27.98 -11.06
CA SER A 10 29.32 26.66 -11.53
C SER A 10 29.56 25.56 -10.50
N LEU A 11 30.71 25.60 -9.79
CA LEU A 11 31.01 24.65 -8.71
C LEU A 11 30.10 24.82 -7.50
N LEU A 12 29.78 26.05 -7.10
CA LEU A 12 28.83 26.32 -6.02
C LEU A 12 27.41 25.86 -6.36
N ALA A 13 26.95 26.10 -7.60
CA ALA A 13 25.65 25.62 -8.05
C ALA A 13 25.56 24.08 -8.08
N ALA A 14 26.62 23.40 -8.53
CA ALA A 14 26.70 21.95 -8.53
C ALA A 14 26.72 21.37 -7.10
N ALA A 15 27.47 21.99 -6.18
CA ALA A 15 27.50 21.58 -4.77
C ALA A 15 26.13 21.77 -4.09
N PHE A 16 25.43 22.87 -4.38
CA PHE A 16 24.09 23.13 -3.84
C PHE A 16 23.06 22.12 -4.35
N LEU A 17 23.06 21.81 -5.65
CA LEU A 17 22.18 20.79 -6.23
C LEU A 17 22.50 19.38 -5.73
N GLY A 18 23.78 19.04 -5.58
CA GLY A 18 24.21 17.75 -5.00
C GLY A 18 23.83 17.60 -3.52
N GLY A 19 23.90 18.67 -2.74
CA GLY A 19 23.50 18.67 -1.34
C GLY A 19 22.01 18.44 -1.12
N LEU A 20 21.14 18.98 -1.98
CA LEU A 20 19.69 18.79 -1.91
C LEU A 20 19.23 17.36 -2.21
N ALA A 21 19.96 16.64 -3.07
CA ALA A 21 19.64 15.24 -3.37
C ALA A 21 19.91 14.30 -2.18
N ALA A 22 20.92 14.60 -1.35
CA ALA A 22 21.29 13.78 -0.20
C ALA A 22 20.27 13.82 0.95
N THR A 23 19.34 14.79 0.96
CA THR A 23 18.28 14.90 1.97
C THR A 23 16.97 14.24 1.53
N ALA A 24 16.90 13.67 0.32
CA ALA A 24 15.71 12.99 -0.15
C ALA A 24 15.61 11.59 0.48
N GLN A 25 14.85 11.47 1.58
CA GLN A 25 14.47 10.19 2.17
C GLN A 25 13.38 9.51 1.31
N ALA A 26 13.75 9.05 0.12
CA ALA A 26 12.80 8.48 -0.85
C ALA A 26 12.36 7.04 -0.51
N HIS A 27 13.07 6.35 0.38
CA HIS A 27 12.75 5.03 0.91
C HIS A 27 11.84 5.16 2.15
N GLY A 28 10.56 5.51 1.98
CA GLY A 28 9.62 5.64 3.10
C GLY A 28 9.68 4.48 4.10
N ASP A 29 9.19 4.71 5.32
CA ASP A 29 9.19 3.69 6.38
C ASP A 29 8.52 2.39 5.87
N VAL A 30 9.17 1.25 6.12
CA VAL A 30 8.68 -0.07 5.72
C VAL A 30 7.71 -0.67 6.74
N THR A 31 7.41 0.05 7.81
CA THR A 31 6.32 -0.29 8.73
C THR A 31 4.96 -0.04 8.08
N PRO A 32 3.92 -0.85 8.38
CA PRO A 32 2.57 -0.56 7.90
C PRO A 32 2.11 0.85 8.31
N GLN A 33 1.52 1.57 7.36
CA GLN A 33 1.10 2.96 7.53
C GLN A 33 -0.42 3.02 7.67
N ALA A 34 -0.90 3.81 8.64
CA ALA A 34 -2.32 4.07 8.80
C ALA A 34 -2.89 4.73 7.54
N VAL A 35 -4.14 4.39 7.20
CA VAL A 35 -4.83 4.90 6.02
C VAL A 35 -5.93 5.84 6.47
N ASP A 36 -6.00 7.04 5.87
CA ASP A 36 -7.10 7.96 6.10
C ASP A 36 -8.37 7.44 5.40
N VAL A 37 -9.35 7.07 6.22
CA VAL A 37 -10.66 6.55 5.81
C VAL A 37 -11.81 7.49 6.21
N SER A 38 -11.50 8.73 6.60
CA SER A 38 -12.48 9.68 7.14
C SER A 38 -13.61 10.04 6.17
N THR A 39 -13.43 9.82 4.87
CA THR A 39 -14.44 10.05 3.83
C THR A 39 -15.32 8.84 3.55
N LEU A 40 -15.00 7.66 4.13
CA LEU A 40 -15.79 6.45 3.97
C LEU A 40 -16.91 6.38 5.01
N LYS A 41 -17.99 5.67 4.68
CA LYS A 41 -19.07 5.37 5.63
C LYS A 41 -18.51 4.52 6.78
N PRO A 42 -18.44 5.01 8.03
CA PRO A 42 -17.82 4.25 9.11
C PRO A 42 -18.47 2.89 9.31
N LEU A 43 -17.64 1.88 9.59
CA LEU A 43 -18.08 0.55 9.97
C LEU A 43 -18.06 0.43 11.50
N GLY A 44 -18.75 -0.58 12.01
CA GLY A 44 -18.76 -0.88 13.44
C GLY A 44 -17.50 -1.62 13.89
N GLU A 45 -17.41 -1.84 15.20
CA GLU A 45 -16.34 -2.65 15.81
C GLU A 45 -16.42 -4.13 15.42
N GLN A 46 -17.61 -4.61 15.05
CA GLN A 46 -17.79 -5.97 14.56
C GLN A 46 -17.20 -6.10 13.15
N TRP A 47 -16.35 -7.11 12.99
CA TRP A 47 -15.78 -7.46 11.70
C TRP A 47 -16.86 -8.06 10.80
N LEU A 48 -17.03 -7.46 9.64
CA LEU A 48 -17.83 -7.97 8.55
C LEU A 48 -17.07 -9.09 7.84
N THR A 49 -17.81 -9.95 7.15
CA THR A 49 -17.28 -11.07 6.36
C THR A 49 -17.34 -10.81 4.86
N GLU A 50 -18.06 -9.78 4.43
CA GLU A 50 -18.22 -9.36 3.04
C GLU A 50 -17.88 -7.88 2.89
N ASN A 51 -17.36 -7.49 1.72
CA ASN A 51 -16.94 -6.11 1.50
C ASN A 51 -18.14 -5.16 1.29
N PRO A 52 -18.42 -4.23 2.22
CA PRO A 52 -19.55 -3.30 2.09
C PRO A 52 -19.29 -2.16 1.08
N TYR A 53 -18.05 -1.99 0.61
CA TYR A 53 -17.61 -0.90 -0.27
C TYR A 53 -17.44 -1.31 -1.73
N ARG A 54 -17.88 -2.51 -2.11
CA ARG A 54 -17.77 -2.98 -3.49
C ARG A 54 -18.44 -1.99 -4.45
N GLY A 55 -17.67 -1.47 -5.41
CA GLY A 55 -18.13 -0.48 -6.39
C GLY A 55 -18.16 0.97 -5.91
N ASP A 56 -17.82 1.26 -4.65
CA ASP A 56 -17.69 2.62 -4.15
C ASP A 56 -16.41 3.27 -4.69
N LYS A 57 -16.56 4.37 -5.44
CA LYS A 57 -15.44 5.05 -6.12
C LYS A 57 -14.42 5.64 -5.15
N GLU A 58 -14.87 6.13 -4.00
CA GLU A 58 -13.98 6.72 -3.00
C GLU A 58 -13.21 5.63 -2.27
N ALA A 59 -13.87 4.52 -1.93
CA ALA A 59 -13.20 3.36 -1.34
C ALA A 59 -12.18 2.75 -2.31
N ILE A 60 -12.49 2.66 -3.60
CA ILE A 60 -11.54 2.20 -4.63
C ILE A 60 -10.33 3.13 -4.71
N ARG A 61 -10.54 4.45 -4.71
CA ARG A 61 -9.45 5.44 -4.74
C ARG A 61 -8.55 5.35 -3.51
N ILE A 62 -9.14 5.20 -2.32
CA ILE A 62 -8.39 5.02 -1.07
C ILE A 62 -7.66 3.67 -1.09
N GLY A 63 -8.33 2.61 -1.56
CA GLY A 63 -7.80 1.26 -1.67
C GLY A 63 -6.56 1.15 -2.54
N ASP A 64 -6.54 1.82 -3.70
CA ASP A 64 -5.37 1.90 -4.58
C ASP A 64 -4.14 2.47 -3.83
N SER A 65 -4.34 3.63 -3.20
CA SER A 65 -3.28 4.29 -2.42
C SER A 65 -2.83 3.42 -1.24
N ALA A 66 -3.77 2.85 -0.49
CA ALA A 66 -3.50 2.00 0.65
C ALA A 66 -2.74 0.73 0.27
N PHE A 67 -3.12 0.09 -0.84
CA PHE A 67 -2.44 -1.10 -1.36
C PHE A 67 -1.01 -0.78 -1.79
N ASN A 68 -0.80 0.34 -2.51
CA ASN A 68 0.53 0.75 -2.94
C ASN A 68 1.47 1.03 -1.76
N GLN A 69 0.93 1.56 -0.66
CA GLN A 69 1.71 1.84 0.55
C GLN A 69 2.01 0.59 1.37
N ASN A 70 1.05 -0.33 1.51
CA ASN A 70 1.12 -1.41 2.51
C ASN A 70 1.35 -2.80 1.93
N CYS A 71 1.00 -3.05 0.66
CA CYS A 71 0.91 -4.40 0.09
C CYS A 71 1.83 -4.61 -1.11
N ALA A 72 2.02 -3.57 -1.93
CA ALA A 72 2.68 -3.67 -3.24
C ALA A 72 4.15 -4.12 -3.16
N ARG A 73 4.84 -3.94 -2.03
CA ARG A 73 6.21 -4.44 -1.84
C ARG A 73 6.31 -5.96 -2.03
N CYS A 74 5.29 -6.71 -1.62
CA CYS A 74 5.28 -8.17 -1.70
C CYS A 74 4.37 -8.68 -2.81
N HIS A 75 3.21 -8.04 -2.97
CA HIS A 75 2.18 -8.44 -3.95
C HIS A 75 2.32 -7.72 -5.30
N GLY A 76 3.31 -6.82 -5.44
CA GLY A 76 3.61 -6.09 -6.66
C GLY A 76 2.74 -4.84 -6.89
N LEU A 77 3.25 -3.89 -7.67
CA LEU A 77 2.50 -2.70 -8.06
C LEU A 77 1.29 -3.09 -8.91
N GLY A 78 0.13 -2.49 -8.66
CA GLY A 78 -1.11 -2.89 -9.32
C GLY A 78 -1.53 -4.34 -9.01
N ALA A 79 -1.04 -4.91 -7.91
CA ALA A 79 -1.20 -6.32 -7.52
C ALA A 79 -0.58 -7.34 -8.48
N VAL A 80 0.25 -6.90 -9.43
CA VAL A 80 1.00 -7.77 -10.36
C VAL A 80 2.23 -8.31 -9.64
N SER A 81 2.14 -9.52 -9.10
CA SER A 81 3.23 -10.08 -8.29
C SER A 81 4.47 -10.43 -9.11
N GLY A 82 5.64 -10.12 -8.55
CA GLY A 82 6.95 -10.57 -9.06
C GLY A 82 7.40 -11.95 -8.53
N GLY A 83 6.53 -12.69 -7.84
CA GLY A 83 6.82 -14.03 -7.29
C GLY A 83 7.24 -14.07 -5.82
N ILE A 84 7.26 -12.93 -5.12
CA ILE A 84 7.53 -12.87 -3.67
C ILE A 84 6.32 -13.38 -2.87
N ALA A 85 5.12 -12.92 -3.21
CA ALA A 85 3.84 -13.33 -2.63
C ALA A 85 2.82 -13.63 -3.73
N PRO A 86 1.63 -14.19 -3.42
CA PRO A 86 0.61 -14.45 -4.43
C PRO A 86 0.18 -13.20 -5.21
N ASP A 87 -0.15 -13.35 -6.49
CA ASP A 87 -0.78 -12.30 -7.30
C ASP A 87 -2.26 -12.20 -6.88
N LEU A 88 -2.64 -11.04 -6.32
CA LEU A 88 -3.96 -10.86 -5.72
C LEU A 88 -5.06 -10.56 -6.75
N ARG A 89 -4.70 -10.34 -8.02
CA ARG A 89 -5.68 -10.12 -9.09
C ARG A 89 -6.50 -11.38 -9.36
N TYR A 90 -6.00 -12.56 -8.99
CA TYR A 90 -6.70 -13.83 -9.17
C TYR A 90 -7.60 -14.25 -7.99
N LEU A 91 -7.80 -13.38 -7.00
CA LEU A 91 -8.77 -13.64 -5.93
C LEU A 91 -10.19 -13.62 -6.51
N PRO A 92 -11.00 -14.69 -6.33
CA PRO A 92 -12.41 -14.68 -6.75
C PRO A 92 -13.20 -13.56 -6.06
N ILE A 93 -14.19 -13.02 -6.76
CA ILE A 93 -15.08 -11.98 -6.22
C ILE A 93 -16.34 -12.65 -5.67
N ASP A 94 -16.23 -13.20 -4.46
CA ASP A 94 -17.30 -13.84 -3.71
C ASP A 94 -17.12 -13.67 -2.19
N ALA A 95 -18.18 -14.02 -1.45
CA ALA A 95 -18.23 -13.87 0.01
C ALA A 95 -17.21 -14.77 0.74
N GLU A 96 -16.97 -15.98 0.25
CA GLU A 96 -15.98 -16.90 0.84
C GLU A 96 -14.57 -16.31 0.74
N THR A 97 -14.23 -15.74 -0.41
CA THR A 97 -12.94 -15.09 -0.63
C THR A 97 -12.84 -13.76 0.12
N ASP A 98 -13.95 -13.03 0.32
CA ASP A 98 -13.97 -11.85 1.21
C ASP A 98 -13.61 -12.21 2.64
N GLU A 99 -14.25 -13.25 3.20
CA GLU A 99 -13.95 -13.74 4.55
C GLU A 99 -12.51 -14.25 4.67
N TYR A 100 -12.04 -14.98 3.67
CA TYR A 100 -10.64 -15.39 3.58
C TYR A 100 -9.71 -14.17 3.58
N PHE A 101 -9.93 -13.23 2.66
CA PHE A 101 -9.09 -12.03 2.50
C PHE A 101 -8.98 -11.26 3.82
N ILE A 102 -10.11 -10.94 4.46
CA ILE A 102 -10.09 -10.12 5.68
C ILE A 102 -9.38 -10.86 6.82
N GLY A 103 -9.58 -12.18 6.94
CA GLY A 103 -8.87 -13.00 7.92
C GLY A 103 -7.36 -13.02 7.69
N ARG A 104 -6.90 -13.14 6.43
CA ARG A 104 -5.46 -13.12 6.09
C ARG A 104 -4.82 -11.76 6.34
N VAL A 105 -5.47 -10.67 5.96
CA VAL A 105 -4.93 -9.33 6.15
C VAL A 105 -4.83 -8.99 7.64
N ARG A 106 -5.85 -9.34 8.42
CA ARG A 106 -5.86 -9.09 9.86
C ARG A 106 -4.76 -9.83 10.60
N HIS A 107 -4.65 -11.14 10.37
CA HIS A 107 -3.81 -12.02 11.19
C HIS A 107 -2.46 -12.39 10.56
N GLY A 108 -2.24 -12.04 9.29
CA GLY A 108 -1.02 -12.36 8.58
C GLY A 108 -0.82 -13.86 8.34
N VAL A 109 0.40 -14.22 7.99
CA VAL A 109 0.82 -15.59 7.69
C VAL A 109 2.17 -15.87 8.32
N THR A 110 2.20 -16.76 9.31
CA THR A 110 3.44 -17.26 9.94
C THR A 110 3.54 -18.76 9.74
N ARG A 111 4.72 -19.25 9.34
CA ARG A 111 5.01 -20.69 9.20
C ARG A 111 6.38 -20.97 9.78
N ASN A 112 6.50 -22.00 10.62
CA ASN A 112 7.77 -22.40 11.25
C ASN A 112 8.51 -21.24 11.95
N GLY A 113 7.76 -20.32 12.58
CA GLY A 113 8.31 -19.14 13.26
C GLY A 113 8.71 -17.98 12.35
N ALA A 114 8.64 -18.13 11.02
CA ALA A 114 8.92 -17.05 10.07
C ALA A 114 7.62 -16.36 9.61
N VAL A 115 7.64 -15.02 9.56
CA VAL A 115 6.54 -14.18 9.07
C VAL A 115 6.64 -14.06 7.54
N TYR A 116 5.63 -14.56 6.83
CA TYR A 116 5.50 -14.47 5.37
C TYR A 116 4.62 -13.30 4.95
N MET A 117 3.63 -12.96 5.77
CA MET A 117 2.77 -11.80 5.60
C MET A 117 2.54 -11.21 7.00
N PRO A 118 2.84 -9.93 7.23
CA PRO A 118 2.60 -9.32 8.54
C PRO A 118 1.09 -9.23 8.83
N PRO A 119 0.68 -9.28 10.10
CA PRO A 119 -0.67 -8.91 10.49
C PRO A 119 -0.84 -7.39 10.38
N PHE A 120 -2.03 -6.95 9.97
CA PHE A 120 -2.35 -5.52 9.85
C PHE A 120 -3.43 -5.06 10.84
N GLU A 121 -4.05 -5.97 11.59
CA GLU A 121 -4.99 -5.60 12.65
C GLU A 121 -4.29 -4.75 13.72
N GLY A 122 -4.93 -3.65 14.13
CA GLY A 122 -4.36 -2.66 15.04
C GLY A 122 -3.55 -1.56 14.36
N THR A 123 -3.19 -1.71 13.08
CA THR A 123 -2.58 -0.63 12.27
C THR A 123 -3.51 -0.13 11.18
N LEU A 124 -4.16 -1.03 10.44
CA LEU A 124 -5.20 -0.71 9.48
C LEU A 124 -6.57 -0.91 10.13
N SER A 125 -7.47 0.05 9.91
CA SER A 125 -8.87 -0.13 10.30
C SER A 125 -9.57 -1.12 9.37
N GLN A 126 -10.73 -1.62 9.79
CA GLN A 126 -11.56 -2.47 8.93
C GLN A 126 -11.88 -1.78 7.59
N GLU A 127 -12.15 -0.48 7.63
CA GLU A 127 -12.47 0.31 6.44
C GLU A 127 -11.30 0.33 5.45
N ALA A 128 -10.09 0.50 5.96
CA ALA A 128 -8.89 0.51 5.11
C ALA A 128 -8.68 -0.84 4.41
N MET A 129 -8.88 -1.95 5.14
CA MET A 129 -8.76 -3.29 4.57
C MET A 129 -9.85 -3.54 3.52
N TRP A 130 -11.09 -3.12 3.76
CA TRP A 130 -12.17 -3.26 2.79
C TRP A 130 -12.03 -2.34 1.59
N ALA A 131 -11.49 -1.13 1.76
CA ALA A 131 -11.12 -0.26 0.66
C ALA A 131 -10.07 -0.91 -0.26
N ILE A 132 -9.03 -1.53 0.31
CA ILE A 132 -8.04 -2.32 -0.45
C ILE A 132 -8.73 -3.43 -1.23
N ARG A 133 -9.65 -4.19 -0.62
CA ARG A 133 -10.41 -5.22 -1.33
C ARG A 133 -11.27 -4.66 -2.45
N ALA A 134 -11.92 -3.51 -2.21
CA ALA A 134 -12.76 -2.86 -3.23
C ALA A 134 -11.94 -2.46 -4.46
N TRP A 135 -10.70 -2.00 -4.26
CA TRP A 135 -9.77 -1.75 -5.36
C TRP A 135 -9.28 -3.03 -6.04
N LEU A 136 -8.94 -4.08 -5.28
CA LEU A 136 -8.51 -5.37 -5.84
C LEU A 136 -9.56 -5.96 -6.78
N ASP A 137 -10.84 -5.84 -6.44
CA ASP A 137 -11.96 -6.27 -7.31
C ASP A 137 -11.94 -5.55 -8.68
N THR A 138 -11.38 -4.33 -8.78
CA THR A 138 -11.30 -3.57 -10.05
C THR A 138 -10.13 -3.98 -10.96
N VAL A 139 -9.10 -4.62 -10.40
CA VAL A 139 -7.93 -5.12 -11.12
C VAL A 139 -7.94 -6.65 -11.26
N HIS A 140 -9.09 -7.27 -10.96
CA HIS A 140 -9.27 -8.71 -11.01
C HIS A 140 -9.07 -9.29 -12.41
N GLU A 141 -8.38 -10.42 -12.48
CA GLU A 141 -8.11 -11.19 -13.69
C GLU A 141 -8.81 -12.56 -13.61
N LYS A 142 -9.26 -13.04 -14.76
CA LYS A 142 -10.00 -14.31 -14.89
C LYS A 142 -9.10 -15.51 -15.19
#